data_AF-E9HMY4-F1
#
_entry.id   AF-E9HMY4-F1
#
_cell.length_a   1.000
_cell.length_b   1.000
_cell.length_c   1.000
_cell.angle_alpha   90.00
_cell.angle_beta   90.00
_cell.angle_gamma   90.00
#
_symmetry.space_group_name_H-M   'P 1'
#
loop_
_entity.id
_entity.type
_entity.pdbx_description
1 polymer ?
#
loop_
_entity_poly.entity_id
_entity_poly.type
_entity_poly.pdbx_seq_one_letter_code
_entity_poly.pdbx_strand_id
1 'polypeptide(L)'
;MYIIQHHIVCHNLDVVAITESWLREDSGDDILRELCPAGYSSLHKPRIGKRGGGVAIIFRDTVRVRPLSLDFVALSYEFLAASLTTNSTCFTLLVIYRPPSHKPNQFIDEFASLLEFLVHSPGLLLIVGDFNIHVDDKSCQLGQSFLSLINSFDLQQHVSDSSHVGGHTLDLVLSRSSDNFLVDCSTFDFISDHRAIHWCAKAHRPLRPVKKVEFRKLKSIDFSSFCSDLLKLPLLTSPAGDCESALSQYNNDLACVLDSHAPMVKR
;
A
#
# COMPACT_ATOMS: atom_id res chain seq x y z
N MET A 1 -6.65 5.20 10.52
CA MET A 1 -6.44 4.19 9.45
C MET A 1 -7.21 4.51 8.16
N TYR A 2 -8.48 4.97 8.20
CA TYR A 2 -9.18 5.50 7.00
C TYR A 2 -8.44 6.65 6.28
N ILE A 3 -7.71 7.48 7.03
CA ILE A 3 -6.85 8.53 6.46
C ILE A 3 -5.79 7.93 5.54
N ILE A 4 -5.19 6.79 5.91
CA ILE A 4 -4.17 6.10 5.11
C ILE A 4 -4.80 5.58 3.82
N GLN A 5 -5.97 4.93 3.91
CA GLN A 5 -6.72 4.46 2.74
C GLN A 5 -7.07 5.60 1.78
N HIS A 6 -7.59 6.71 2.30
CA HIS A 6 -7.87 7.91 1.52
C HIS A 6 -6.60 8.47 0.86
N HIS A 7 -5.50 8.56 1.61
CA HIS A 7 -4.21 9.04 1.11
C HIS A 7 -3.68 8.19 -0.04
N ILE A 8 -3.76 6.85 0.09
CA ILE A 8 -3.37 5.89 -0.95
C ILE A 8 -4.14 6.13 -2.24
N VAL A 9 -5.47 6.29 -2.14
CA VAL A 9 -6.34 6.45 -3.31
C VAL A 9 -6.14 7.83 -3.96
N CYS A 10 -6.12 8.90 -3.17
CA CYS A 10 -5.97 10.27 -3.66
C CYS A 10 -4.63 10.50 -4.38
N HIS A 11 -3.54 9.94 -3.84
CA HIS A 11 -2.21 10.08 -4.42
C HIS A 11 -1.84 8.92 -5.36
N ASN A 12 -2.75 7.94 -5.54
CA ASN A 12 -2.56 6.78 -6.41
C ASN A 12 -1.22 6.04 -6.12
N LEU A 13 -0.93 5.83 -4.84
CA LEU A 13 0.33 5.24 -4.36
C LEU A 13 0.45 3.76 -4.77
N ASP A 14 1.63 3.30 -5.15
CA ASP A 14 1.87 1.91 -5.55
C ASP A 14 2.25 1.01 -4.36
N VAL A 15 3.06 1.53 -3.44
CA VAL A 15 3.53 0.85 -2.23
C VAL A 15 3.56 1.86 -1.09
N VAL A 16 3.12 1.44 0.09
CA VAL A 16 3.10 2.23 1.33
C VAL A 16 3.72 1.40 2.44
N ALA A 17 4.76 1.94 3.05
CA ALA A 17 5.33 1.43 4.28
C ALA A 17 4.67 2.13 5.47
N ILE A 18 4.27 1.37 6.48
CA ILE A 18 3.63 1.86 7.69
C ILE A 18 4.48 1.41 8.87
N THR A 19 4.95 2.36 9.66
CA THR A 19 5.49 2.15 11.00
C THR A 19 4.39 2.41 12.03
N GLU A 20 4.54 1.82 13.22
CA GLU A 20 3.51 1.89 14.26
C GLU A 20 2.11 1.50 13.75
N SER A 21 2.00 0.30 13.15
CA SER A 21 0.71 -0.20 12.69
C SER A 21 -0.26 -0.51 13.84
N TRP A 22 0.27 -0.81 15.03
CA TRP A 22 -0.46 -1.20 16.24
C TRP A 22 -1.39 -2.41 16.05
N LEU A 23 -1.13 -3.18 14.98
CA LEU A 23 -1.87 -4.39 14.66
C LEU A 23 -1.44 -5.53 15.57
N ARG A 24 -2.42 -6.35 15.96
CA ARG A 24 -2.20 -7.55 16.76
C ARG A 24 -2.07 -8.77 15.87
N GLU A 25 -1.49 -9.83 16.39
CA GLU A 25 -1.32 -11.10 15.68
C GLU A 25 -2.66 -11.79 15.38
N ASP A 26 -3.63 -11.67 16.28
CA ASP A 26 -4.93 -12.34 16.20
C ASP A 26 -5.94 -11.66 15.25
N SER A 27 -5.76 -10.36 15.00
CA SER A 27 -6.77 -9.51 14.33
C SER A 27 -6.17 -8.58 13.27
N GLY A 28 -4.84 -8.52 13.15
CA GLY A 28 -4.16 -7.59 12.26
C GLY A 28 -4.49 -7.83 10.79
N ASP A 29 -4.55 -9.09 10.36
CA ASP A 29 -4.89 -9.46 8.99
C ASP A 29 -6.32 -9.04 8.62
N ASP A 30 -7.29 -9.22 9.52
CA ASP A 30 -8.67 -8.82 9.27
C ASP A 30 -8.81 -7.30 9.19
N ILE A 31 -8.16 -6.57 10.09
CA ILE A 31 -8.13 -5.10 10.10
C ILE A 31 -7.50 -4.59 8.79
N LEU A 32 -6.37 -5.16 8.37
CA LEU A 32 -5.72 -4.78 7.12
C LEU A 32 -6.58 -5.07 5.90
N ARG A 33 -7.27 -6.23 5.88
CA ARG A 33 -8.17 -6.59 4.79
C ARG A 33 -9.35 -5.62 4.66
N GLU A 34 -9.89 -5.15 5.78
CA GLU A 34 -10.96 -4.13 5.78
C GLU A 34 -10.46 -2.76 5.27
N LEU A 35 -9.19 -2.43 5.56
CA LEU A 35 -8.64 -1.09 5.34
C LEU A 35 -7.84 -0.96 4.05
N CYS A 36 -7.47 -2.07 3.41
CA CYS A 36 -6.87 -2.06 2.09
C CYS A 36 -7.89 -1.55 1.05
N PRO A 37 -7.56 -0.49 0.29
CA PRO A 37 -8.40 -0.10 -0.84
C PRO A 37 -8.52 -1.25 -1.85
N ALA A 38 -9.60 -1.26 -2.64
CA ALA A 38 -9.78 -2.25 -3.69
C ALA A 38 -8.60 -2.22 -4.68
N GLY A 39 -8.03 -3.39 -4.98
CA GLY A 39 -6.84 -3.52 -5.84
C GLY A 39 -5.51 -3.42 -5.10
N TYR A 40 -5.52 -3.51 -3.76
CA TYR A 40 -4.35 -3.52 -2.89
C TYR A 40 -4.36 -4.77 -2.00
N SER A 41 -3.15 -5.21 -1.69
CA SER A 41 -2.83 -6.28 -0.76
C SER A 41 -1.89 -5.74 0.32
N SER A 42 -1.73 -6.49 1.42
CA SER A 42 -0.87 -6.08 2.54
C SER A 42 -0.05 -7.22 3.12
N LEU A 43 1.08 -6.86 3.71
CA LEU A 43 1.88 -7.70 4.60
C LEU A 43 2.08 -6.95 5.92
N HIS A 44 2.09 -7.64 7.05
CA HIS A 44 2.46 -7.01 8.31
C HIS A 44 3.24 -7.95 9.21
N LYS A 45 3.97 -7.32 10.14
CA LYS A 45 4.65 -8.01 11.22
C LYS A 45 4.27 -7.30 12.52
N PRO A 46 3.34 -7.88 13.30
CA PRO A 46 2.92 -7.30 14.57
C PRO A 46 4.00 -7.45 15.64
N ARG A 47 3.94 -6.62 16.68
CA ARG A 47 4.83 -6.74 17.84
C ARG A 47 4.30 -7.82 18.79
N ILE A 48 5.10 -8.84 19.06
CA ILE A 48 4.70 -9.96 19.92
C ILE A 48 4.67 -9.51 21.39
N GLY A 49 3.58 -9.82 22.10
CA GLY A 49 3.48 -9.71 23.56
C GLY A 49 3.45 -8.30 24.15
N LYS A 50 3.38 -7.24 23.33
CA LYS A 50 3.27 -5.84 23.78
C LYS A 50 2.21 -5.09 22.97
N ARG A 51 1.65 -4.03 23.57
CA ARG A 51 0.78 -3.08 22.88
C ARG A 51 1.65 -1.99 22.22
N GLY A 52 1.37 -1.67 20.97
CA GLY A 52 2.08 -0.64 20.19
C GLY A 52 3.29 -1.18 19.41
N GLY A 53 3.74 -0.41 18.42
CA GLY A 53 4.75 -0.83 17.43
C GLY A 53 4.12 -1.54 16.23
N GLY A 54 4.89 -2.43 15.61
CA GLY A 54 4.50 -3.15 14.41
C GLY A 54 4.79 -2.38 13.12
N VAL A 55 5.08 -3.13 12.07
CA VAL A 55 5.35 -2.60 10.72
C VAL A 55 4.45 -3.29 9.70
N ALA A 56 4.05 -2.56 8.67
CA ALA A 56 3.24 -3.10 7.58
C ALA A 56 3.64 -2.51 6.22
N ILE A 57 3.33 -3.25 5.17
CA ILE A 57 3.46 -2.82 3.78
C ILE A 57 2.09 -3.01 3.14
N ILE A 58 1.53 -1.95 2.58
CA ILE A 58 0.35 -2.00 1.69
C ILE A 58 0.84 -1.76 0.27
N PHE A 59 0.42 -2.57 -0.69
CA PHE A 59 0.91 -2.49 -2.07
C PHE A 59 -0.19 -2.82 -3.05
N ARG A 60 -0.14 -2.19 -4.23
CA ARG A 60 -1.09 -2.47 -5.30
C ARG A 60 -0.88 -3.88 -5.82
N ASP A 61 -1.96 -4.58 -6.17
CA ASP A 61 -1.92 -5.98 -6.65
C ASP A 61 -1.08 -6.17 -7.94
N THR A 62 -0.79 -5.09 -8.65
CA THR A 62 0.09 -5.11 -9.82
C THR A 62 1.57 -5.24 -9.45
N VAL A 63 1.94 -4.98 -8.19
CA VAL A 63 3.30 -5.12 -7.68
C VAL A 63 3.42 -6.50 -7.05
N ARG A 64 4.36 -7.31 -7.53
CA ARG A 64 4.62 -8.61 -6.92
C ARG A 64 5.46 -8.40 -5.66
N VAL A 65 4.87 -8.66 -4.50
CA VAL A 65 5.57 -8.55 -3.22
C VAL A 65 5.74 -9.93 -2.61
N ARG A 66 6.95 -10.25 -2.15
CA ARG A 66 7.22 -11.49 -1.40
C ARG A 66 7.97 -11.16 -0.11
N PRO A 67 7.50 -11.62 1.06
CA PRO A 67 8.25 -11.48 2.31
C PRO A 67 9.64 -12.12 2.16
N LEU A 68 10.64 -11.49 2.75
CA LEU A 68 11.99 -12.02 2.84
C LEU A 68 12.27 -12.44 4.28
N SER A 69 12.57 -13.71 4.48
CA SER A 69 13.08 -14.21 5.75
C SER A 69 14.58 -13.93 5.81
N LEU A 70 14.96 -12.90 6.57
CA LEU A 70 16.35 -12.66 6.90
C LEU A 70 16.69 -13.51 8.13
N ASP A 71 17.79 -14.26 8.07
CA ASP A 71 18.34 -14.96 9.24
C ASP A 71 19.08 -13.96 10.14
N PHE A 72 18.32 -12.98 10.61
CA PHE A 72 18.78 -11.82 11.35
C PHE A 72 17.73 -11.41 12.39
N VAL A 73 18.18 -11.14 13.60
CA VAL A 73 17.33 -10.73 14.72
C VAL A 73 17.83 -9.40 15.26
N ALA A 74 16.94 -8.41 15.29
CA ALA A 74 17.15 -7.14 15.98
C ALA A 74 16.33 -7.11 17.27
N LEU A 75 16.92 -6.56 18.33
CA LEU A 75 16.23 -6.29 19.60
C LEU A 75 15.95 -4.79 19.76
N SER A 76 16.74 -3.95 19.08
CA SER A 76 16.68 -2.50 19.18
C SER A 76 15.68 -1.86 18.21
N TYR A 77 15.15 -2.58 17.22
CA TYR A 77 14.14 -2.10 16.28
C TYR A 77 13.27 -3.25 15.76
N GLU A 78 12.12 -2.88 15.20
CA GLU A 78 11.24 -3.76 14.46
C GLU A 78 11.48 -3.57 12.97
N PHE A 79 11.47 -4.66 12.20
CA PHE A 79 11.62 -4.56 10.75
C PHE A 79 10.83 -5.64 10.00
N LEU A 80 10.46 -5.29 8.77
CA LEU A 80 9.86 -6.18 7.77
C LEU A 80 10.62 -6.01 6.46
N ALA A 81 11.14 -7.12 5.94
CA ALA A 81 11.81 -7.16 4.65
C ALA A 81 10.92 -7.84 3.61
N ALA A 82 10.85 -7.26 2.42
CA ALA A 82 10.13 -7.83 1.29
C ALA A 82 10.83 -7.52 -0.03
N SER A 83 10.77 -8.46 -0.97
CA SER A 83 11.13 -8.18 -2.36
C SER A 83 9.93 -7.59 -3.08
N LEU A 84 10.14 -6.49 -3.80
CA LEU A 84 9.17 -5.85 -4.67
C LEU A 84 9.63 -6.04 -6.11
N THR A 85 8.86 -6.78 -6.91
CA THR A 85 9.15 -6.97 -8.32
C THR A 85 8.10 -6.27 -9.18
N THR A 86 8.56 -5.41 -10.08
CA THR A 86 7.76 -4.71 -11.08
C THR A 86 8.34 -4.97 -12.45
N ASN A 87 7.64 -5.75 -13.28
CA ASN A 87 8.16 -6.23 -14.57
C ASN A 87 9.58 -6.82 -14.46
N SER A 88 10.61 -6.09 -14.90
CA SER A 88 12.03 -6.50 -14.89
C SER A 88 12.84 -5.92 -13.72
N THR A 89 12.27 -5.04 -12.90
CA THR A 89 12.98 -4.39 -11.78
C THR A 89 12.63 -5.08 -10.46
N CYS A 90 13.64 -5.41 -9.67
CA CYS A 90 13.50 -6.01 -8.35
C CYS A 90 14.13 -5.09 -7.29
N PHE A 91 13.36 -4.78 -6.25
CA PHE A 91 13.80 -4.04 -5.08
C PHE A 91 13.77 -4.95 -3.86
N THR A 92 14.74 -4.79 -2.99
CA THR A 92 14.68 -5.26 -1.60
C THR A 92 14.22 -4.07 -0.76
N LEU A 93 12.97 -4.11 -0.29
CA LEU A 93 12.40 -3.13 0.62
C LEU A 93 12.60 -3.60 2.07
N LEU A 94 13.20 -2.76 2.91
CA LEU A 94 13.14 -2.89 4.36
C LEU A 94 12.33 -1.75 4.96
N VAL A 95 11.32 -2.10 5.73
CA VAL A 95 10.58 -1.17 6.58
C VAL A 95 11.10 -1.31 8.00
N ILE A 96 11.60 -0.23 8.59
CA ILE A 96 12.18 -0.21 9.94
C ILE A 96 11.39 0.74 10.83
N TYR A 97 11.11 0.29 12.05
CA TYR A 97 10.62 1.13 13.13
C TYR A 97 11.53 0.96 14.35
N ARG A 98 12.21 2.03 14.75
CA ARG A 98 13.04 2.05 15.96
C ARG A 98 12.31 2.82 17.07
N PRO A 99 11.95 2.18 18.19
CA PRO A 99 11.40 2.89 19.35
C PRO A 99 12.42 3.88 19.94
N PRO A 100 12.01 5.08 20.37
CA PRO A 100 12.92 6.11 20.88
C PRO A 100 13.64 5.71 22.17
N SER A 101 13.06 4.80 22.96
CA SER A 101 13.55 4.37 24.28
C SER A 101 14.70 3.37 24.24
N HIS A 102 15.07 2.87 23.05
CA HIS A 102 16.08 1.82 22.92
C HIS A 102 17.52 2.37 22.92
N LYS A 103 18.48 1.55 23.39
CA LYS A 103 19.88 1.96 23.59
C LYS A 103 20.54 2.34 22.25
N PRO A 104 21.10 3.55 22.12
CA PRO A 104 21.76 4.03 20.89
C PRO A 104 22.83 3.09 20.32
N ASN A 105 23.78 2.64 21.14
CA ASN A 105 24.91 1.82 20.66
C ASN A 105 24.46 0.45 20.14
N GLN A 106 23.53 -0.19 20.86
CA GLN A 106 22.96 -1.47 20.42
C GLN A 106 22.27 -1.36 19.07
N PHE A 107 21.58 -0.24 18.81
CA PHE A 107 20.99 0.02 17.52
C PHE A 107 22.03 0.14 16.40
N ILE A 108 23.10 0.91 16.61
CA ILE A 108 24.15 1.08 15.61
C ILE A 108 24.82 -0.27 15.29
N ASP A 109 25.14 -1.07 16.31
CA ASP A 109 25.75 -2.38 16.12
C ASP A 109 24.83 -3.35 15.35
N GLU A 110 23.56 -3.47 15.78
CA GLU A 110 22.58 -4.33 15.11
C GLU A 110 22.27 -3.85 13.69
N PHE A 111 22.20 -2.53 13.45
CA PHE A 111 21.96 -1.99 12.13
C PHE A 111 23.17 -2.19 11.20
N ALA A 112 24.40 -2.06 11.70
CA ALA A 112 25.61 -2.37 10.94
C ALA A 112 25.62 -3.84 10.50
N SER A 113 25.32 -4.78 11.41
CA SER A 113 25.21 -6.20 11.06
C SER A 113 24.12 -6.50 10.03
N LEU A 114 22.98 -5.80 10.10
CA LEU A 114 21.93 -5.90 9.06
C LEU A 114 22.46 -5.40 7.71
N LEU A 115 23.17 -4.28 7.67
CA LEU A 115 23.74 -3.75 6.43
C LEU A 115 24.76 -4.72 5.83
N GLU A 116 25.66 -5.30 6.64
CA GLU A 116 26.62 -6.34 6.20
C GLU A 116 25.91 -7.55 5.57
N PHE A 117 24.80 -8.00 6.16
CA PHE A 117 23.97 -9.06 5.60
C PHE A 117 23.40 -8.67 4.23
N LEU A 118 22.96 -7.41 4.09
CA LEU A 118 22.34 -6.91 2.86
C LEU A 118 23.33 -6.55 1.75
N VAL A 119 24.63 -6.38 2.03
CA VAL A 119 25.66 -6.11 1.00
C VAL A 119 25.61 -7.15 -0.12
N HIS A 120 25.38 -8.41 0.23
CA HIS A 120 25.33 -9.52 -0.72
C HIS A 120 23.95 -9.72 -1.38
N SER A 121 22.94 -8.93 -0.99
CA SER A 121 21.59 -9.04 -1.51
C SER A 121 21.52 -8.50 -2.94
N PRO A 122 21.06 -9.29 -3.93
CA PRO A 122 20.91 -8.84 -5.29
C PRO A 122 19.73 -7.87 -5.44
N GLY A 123 19.84 -6.93 -6.37
CA GLY A 123 18.79 -5.96 -6.69
C GLY A 123 18.99 -4.60 -6.03
N LEU A 124 17.99 -3.73 -6.20
CA LEU A 124 18.02 -2.35 -5.72
C LEU A 124 17.59 -2.30 -4.26
N LEU A 125 18.38 -1.65 -3.40
CA LEU A 125 18.10 -1.59 -1.97
C LEU A 125 17.33 -0.32 -1.61
N LEU A 126 16.19 -0.48 -0.94
CA LEU A 126 15.37 0.60 -0.41
C LEU A 126 15.08 0.34 1.07
N ILE A 127 15.53 1.23 1.95
CA ILE A 127 15.24 1.15 3.39
C ILE A 127 14.42 2.37 3.76
N VAL A 128 13.27 2.16 4.40
CA VAL A 128 12.36 3.24 4.79
C VAL A 128 11.81 3.04 6.19
N GLY A 129 11.37 4.13 6.81
CA GLY A 129 10.58 4.07 8.04
C GLY A 129 11.01 5.10 9.07
N ASP A 130 10.52 4.94 10.29
CA ASP A 130 10.75 5.84 11.41
C ASP A 130 11.90 5.32 12.28
N PHE A 131 12.99 6.08 12.27
CA PHE A 131 14.19 5.74 13.02
C PHE A 131 14.20 6.39 14.40
N ASN A 132 13.35 7.39 14.69
CA ASN A 132 13.44 8.19 15.90
C ASN A 132 14.90 8.64 16.20
N ILE A 133 15.60 9.11 15.16
CA ILE A 133 16.96 9.64 15.24
C ILE A 133 16.97 11.02 14.59
N HIS A 134 17.45 12.02 15.32
CA HIS A 134 17.60 13.38 14.82
C HIS A 134 18.82 13.49 13.90
N VAL A 135 18.67 13.05 12.65
CA VAL A 135 19.76 13.12 11.65
C VAL A 135 20.02 14.56 11.16
N ASP A 136 19.03 15.43 11.31
CA ASP A 136 19.12 16.86 11.01
C ASP A 136 19.90 17.66 12.06
N ASP A 137 20.00 17.14 13.29
CA ASP A 137 20.69 17.80 14.39
C ASP A 137 22.18 17.41 14.46
N LYS A 138 23.06 18.36 14.14
CA LYS A 138 24.52 18.18 14.20
C LYS A 138 25.05 17.94 15.62
N SER A 139 24.30 18.32 16.65
CA SER A 139 24.65 18.05 18.05
C SER A 139 24.23 16.66 18.51
N CYS A 140 23.36 15.98 17.75
CA CYS A 140 22.92 14.62 18.05
C CYS A 140 24.02 13.60 17.72
N GLN A 141 24.73 13.13 18.74
CA GLN A 141 25.81 12.14 18.58
C GLN A 141 25.32 10.85 17.89
N LEU A 142 24.11 10.37 18.22
CA LEU A 142 23.52 9.20 17.57
C LEU A 142 23.24 9.47 16.08
N GLY A 143 22.71 10.64 15.75
CA GLY A 143 22.49 11.06 14.36
C GLY A 143 23.78 11.09 13.55
N GLN A 144 24.85 11.67 14.10
CA GLN A 144 26.15 11.71 13.44
C GLN A 144 26.77 10.31 13.26
N SER A 145 26.71 9.46 14.29
CA SER A 145 27.18 8.08 14.19
C SER A 145 26.38 7.26 13.17
N PHE A 146 25.06 7.46 13.12
CA PHE A 146 24.18 6.80 12.14
C PHE A 146 24.49 7.26 10.71
N LEU A 147 24.64 8.56 10.48
CA LEU A 147 25.01 9.11 9.17
C LEU A 147 26.38 8.60 8.70
N SER A 148 27.36 8.54 9.61
CA SER A 148 28.67 7.96 9.33
C SER A 148 28.57 6.48 8.92
N LEU A 149 27.72 5.70 9.62
CA LEU A 149 27.50 4.29 9.31
C LEU A 149 26.85 4.10 7.94
N ILE A 150 25.76 4.80 7.64
CA ILE A 150 25.10 4.62 6.32
C ILE A 150 26.05 5.01 5.18
N ASN A 151 26.82 6.08 5.35
CA ASN A 151 27.81 6.52 4.35
C ASN A 151 28.90 5.45 4.12
N SER A 152 29.34 4.72 5.15
CA SER A 152 30.34 3.66 4.98
C SER A 152 29.82 2.44 4.21
N PHE A 153 28.49 2.29 4.08
CA PHE A 153 27.82 1.25 3.31
C PHE A 153 27.27 1.75 1.96
N ASP A 154 27.78 2.89 1.44
CA ASP A 154 27.30 3.54 0.22
C ASP A 154 25.80 3.91 0.26
N LEU A 155 25.23 4.09 1.44
CA LEU A 155 23.83 4.51 1.59
C LEU A 155 23.72 6.02 1.74
N GLN A 156 22.78 6.60 1.01
CA GLN A 156 22.39 8.00 1.10
C GLN A 156 20.96 8.13 1.64
N GLN A 157 20.73 9.15 2.46
CA GLN A 157 19.41 9.54 2.96
C GLN A 157 18.81 10.60 2.02
N HIS A 158 17.50 10.51 1.75
CA HIS A 158 16.82 11.35 0.75
C HIS A 158 15.81 12.37 1.31
N VAL A 159 15.41 12.28 2.58
CA VAL A 159 14.39 13.17 3.16
C VAL A 159 15.05 14.47 3.62
N SER A 160 14.66 15.58 3.00
CA SER A 160 15.28 16.90 3.24
C SER A 160 14.50 17.81 4.20
N ASP A 161 13.18 17.62 4.33
CA ASP A 161 12.35 18.42 5.23
C ASP A 161 12.00 17.67 6.53
N SER A 162 11.54 18.44 7.52
CA SER A 162 10.97 17.91 8.75
C SER A 162 9.83 16.92 8.47
N SER A 163 9.95 15.72 9.04
CA SER A 163 8.94 14.66 8.97
C SER A 163 8.01 14.66 10.17
N HIS A 164 8.39 15.30 11.28
CA HIS A 164 7.63 15.30 12.53
C HIS A 164 7.14 16.71 12.89
N VAL A 165 6.05 16.83 13.65
CA VAL A 165 5.50 18.13 14.11
C VAL A 165 6.49 18.95 14.93
N GLY A 166 7.45 18.26 15.57
CA GLY A 166 8.55 18.87 16.33
C GLY A 166 9.65 19.52 15.49
N GLY A 167 9.58 19.51 14.15
CA GLY A 167 10.57 20.17 13.30
C GLY A 167 11.79 19.32 12.95
N HIS A 168 11.74 18.00 13.22
CA HIS A 168 12.85 17.07 13.01
C HIS A 168 12.61 16.06 11.90
N THR A 169 13.69 15.51 11.37
CA THR A 169 13.67 14.47 10.34
C THR A 169 13.90 13.11 10.99
N LEU A 170 12.81 12.42 11.33
CA LEU A 170 12.84 11.11 12.01
C LEU A 170 12.53 9.96 11.05
N ASP A 171 11.72 10.23 10.04
CA ASP A 171 11.32 9.30 8.99
C ASP A 171 12.30 9.40 7.83
N LEU A 172 12.95 8.29 7.50
CA LEU A 172 14.04 8.26 6.54
C LEU A 172 13.70 7.39 5.33
N VAL A 173 14.27 7.78 4.20
CA VAL A 173 14.31 6.99 2.96
C VAL A 173 15.78 6.87 2.58
N LEU A 174 16.29 5.64 2.54
CA LEU A 174 17.67 5.33 2.24
C LEU A 174 17.77 4.45 1.00
N SER A 175 18.77 4.71 0.16
CA SER A 175 19.14 3.83 -0.95
C SER A 175 20.64 3.80 -1.12
N ARG A 176 21.17 2.83 -1.87
CA ARG A 176 22.56 2.88 -2.32
C ARG A 176 22.74 4.05 -3.28
N SER A 177 23.86 4.77 -3.17
CA SER A 177 24.20 5.87 -4.08
C SER A 177 24.42 5.35 -5.50
N SER A 178 25.02 4.16 -5.61
CA SER A 178 25.26 3.45 -6.87
C SER A 178 24.00 2.98 -7.61
N ASP A 179 22.89 2.73 -6.90
CA ASP A 179 21.66 2.19 -7.52
C ASP A 179 20.89 3.24 -8.34
N ASN A 180 20.97 4.53 -7.98
CA ASN A 180 20.39 5.70 -8.69
C ASN A 180 18.95 5.53 -9.27
N PHE A 181 18.09 4.83 -8.53
CA PHE A 181 16.70 4.59 -8.93
C PHE A 181 15.70 5.60 -8.35
N LEU A 182 16.00 6.24 -7.22
CA LEU A 182 15.11 7.24 -6.64
C LEU A 182 15.16 8.53 -7.47
N VAL A 183 14.01 8.98 -7.94
CA VAL A 183 13.81 10.18 -8.76
C VAL A 183 13.48 11.38 -7.89
N ASP A 184 12.63 11.15 -6.89
CA ASP A 184 12.08 12.19 -6.04
C ASP A 184 11.83 11.64 -4.64
N CYS A 185 11.96 12.50 -3.63
CA CYS A 185 11.60 12.23 -2.26
C CYS A 185 11.15 13.53 -1.60
N SER A 186 9.90 13.57 -1.16
CA SER A 186 9.27 14.80 -0.66
C SER A 186 8.33 14.53 0.49
N THR A 187 8.17 15.54 1.34
CA THR A 187 7.31 15.50 2.52
C THR A 187 5.92 16.04 2.20
N PHE A 188 4.88 15.32 2.61
CA PHE A 188 3.48 15.63 2.33
C PHE A 188 2.72 16.01 3.60
N ASP A 189 1.39 15.93 3.57
CA ASP A 189 0.54 16.29 4.70
C ASP A 189 0.79 15.41 5.94
N PHE A 190 0.46 15.98 7.09
CA PHE A 190 0.40 15.25 8.35
C PHE A 190 -0.70 14.19 8.30
N ILE A 191 -0.30 12.94 8.58
CA ILE A 191 -1.23 11.82 8.77
C ILE A 191 -1.47 11.60 10.26
N SER A 192 -0.47 11.90 11.10
CA SER A 192 -0.55 12.04 12.56
C SER A 192 0.31 13.23 13.00
N ASP A 193 1.02 13.12 14.13
CA ASP A 193 2.22 13.88 14.45
C ASP A 193 3.38 13.69 13.44
N HIS A 194 3.31 12.67 12.58
CA HIS A 194 4.22 12.47 11.45
C HIS A 194 3.58 12.85 10.10
N ARG A 195 4.42 13.37 9.20
CA ARG A 195 4.12 13.67 7.80
C ARG A 195 4.33 12.44 6.94
N ALA A 196 3.50 12.27 5.93
CA ALA A 196 3.76 11.23 4.93
C ALA A 196 5.01 11.58 4.12
N ILE A 197 5.94 10.63 4.00
CA ILE A 197 7.09 10.74 3.10
C ILE A 197 6.75 10.02 1.81
N HIS A 198 6.75 10.74 0.69
CA HIS A 198 6.58 10.15 -0.62
C HIS A 198 7.95 10.00 -1.27
N TRP A 199 8.14 8.89 -1.96
CA TRP A 199 9.30 8.64 -2.78
C TRP A 199 8.84 8.14 -4.16
N CYS A 200 9.63 8.44 -5.19
CA CYS A 200 9.38 7.99 -6.55
C CYS A 200 10.59 7.17 -7.03
N ALA A 201 10.36 5.90 -7.36
CA ALA A 201 11.39 4.99 -7.84
C ALA A 201 11.23 4.74 -9.36
N LYS A 202 12.35 4.75 -10.10
CA LYS A 202 12.40 4.32 -11.51
C LYS A 202 12.13 2.82 -11.56
N ALA A 203 10.93 2.49 -11.98
CA ALA A 203 10.50 1.13 -12.21
C ALA A 203 9.64 1.08 -13.48
N HIS A 204 9.80 0.04 -14.29
CA HIS A 204 8.90 -0.13 -15.43
C HIS A 204 7.52 -0.49 -14.87
N ARG A 205 6.58 0.47 -14.85
CA ARG A 205 5.26 0.27 -14.25
C ARG A 205 4.55 -0.87 -14.99
N PRO A 206 4.05 -1.91 -14.29
CA PRO A 206 3.22 -2.93 -14.93
C PRO A 206 2.00 -2.27 -15.57
N LEU A 207 1.64 -2.72 -16.78
CA LEU A 207 0.43 -2.25 -17.45
C LEU A 207 -0.76 -2.48 -16.52
N ARG A 208 -1.57 -1.44 -16.30
CA ARG A 208 -2.75 -1.52 -15.45
C ARG A 208 -3.63 -2.67 -15.94
N PRO A 209 -4.00 -3.65 -15.10
CA PRO A 209 -5.01 -4.61 -15.47
C PRO A 209 -6.30 -3.83 -15.73
N VAL A 210 -6.74 -3.82 -16.99
CA VAL A 210 -8.00 -3.21 -17.37
C VAL A 210 -9.09 -4.06 -16.73
N LYS A 211 -9.76 -3.52 -15.71
CA LYS A 211 -10.92 -4.19 -15.11
C LYS A 211 -11.99 -4.24 -16.18
N LYS A 212 -12.33 -5.46 -16.64
CA LYS A 212 -13.48 -5.66 -17.51
C LYS A 212 -14.73 -5.32 -16.72
N VAL A 213 -15.42 -4.26 -17.10
CA VAL A 213 -16.69 -3.88 -16.48
C VAL A 213 -17.80 -4.27 -17.44
N GLU A 214 -18.78 -5.02 -16.93
CA GLU A 214 -20.03 -5.28 -17.63
C GLU A 214 -21.03 -4.21 -17.20
N PHE A 215 -21.58 -3.46 -18.15
CA PHE A 215 -22.53 -2.39 -17.86
C PHE A 215 -23.60 -2.28 -18.96
N ARG A 216 -24.74 -1.69 -18.61
CA ARG A 216 -25.81 -1.34 -19.55
C ARG A 216 -25.84 0.17 -19.73
N LYS A 217 -26.02 0.63 -20.96
CA LYS A 217 -26.18 2.06 -21.26
C LYS A 217 -27.62 2.50 -20.99
N LEU A 218 -28.05 2.45 -19.73
CA LEU A 218 -29.45 2.78 -19.37
C LEU A 218 -29.86 4.19 -19.79
N LYS A 219 -28.91 5.14 -19.81
CA LYS A 219 -29.14 6.52 -20.25
C LYS A 219 -29.41 6.67 -21.75
N SER A 220 -29.13 5.64 -22.56
CA SER A 220 -29.39 5.65 -24.01
C SER A 220 -30.65 4.89 -24.39
N ILE A 221 -31.45 4.43 -23.42
CA ILE A 221 -32.75 3.81 -23.70
C ILE A 221 -33.66 4.88 -24.29
N ASP A 222 -34.28 4.58 -25.44
CA ASP A 222 -35.44 5.33 -25.91
C ASP A 222 -36.63 5.00 -25.03
N PHE A 223 -36.97 5.93 -24.15
CA PHE A 223 -38.03 5.75 -23.17
C PHE A 223 -39.39 5.47 -23.82
N SER A 224 -39.67 6.05 -24.98
CA SER A 224 -40.96 5.89 -25.67
C SER A 224 -41.14 4.46 -26.20
N SER A 225 -40.11 3.93 -26.85
CA SER A 225 -40.11 2.55 -27.35
C SER A 225 -40.09 1.55 -26.19
N PHE A 226 -39.32 1.83 -25.13
CA PHE A 226 -39.25 0.99 -23.95
C PHE A 226 -40.60 0.85 -23.26
N CYS A 227 -41.30 1.97 -23.04
CA CYS A 227 -42.67 1.95 -22.50
C CYS A 227 -43.64 1.22 -23.41
N SER A 228 -43.54 1.42 -24.74
CA SER A 228 -44.40 0.72 -25.69
C SER A 228 -44.23 -0.80 -25.62
N ASP A 229 -43.01 -1.29 -25.44
CA ASP A 229 -42.75 -2.73 -25.40
C ASP A 229 -43.10 -3.35 -24.05
N LEU A 230 -42.91 -2.60 -22.95
CA LEU A 230 -43.43 -3.00 -21.63
C LEU A 230 -44.94 -3.23 -21.64
N LEU A 231 -45.70 -2.34 -22.28
CA LEU A 231 -47.16 -2.44 -22.37
C LEU A 231 -47.65 -3.63 -23.21
N LYS A 232 -46.80 -4.18 -24.07
CA LYS A 232 -47.10 -5.37 -24.89
C LYS A 232 -46.75 -6.68 -24.20
N LEU A 233 -46.13 -6.64 -23.02
CA LEU A 233 -45.66 -7.84 -22.35
C LEU A 233 -46.80 -8.77 -21.96
N PRO A 234 -46.64 -10.10 -22.12
CA PRO A 234 -47.57 -11.09 -21.62
C PRO A 234 -47.90 -10.90 -20.13
N LEU A 235 -46.94 -10.43 -19.33
CA LEU A 235 -47.18 -10.00 -17.94
C LEU A 235 -48.41 -9.10 -17.77
N LEU A 236 -48.70 -8.19 -18.72
CA LEU A 236 -49.82 -7.26 -18.65
C LEU A 236 -51.02 -7.70 -19.49
N THR A 237 -50.79 -8.42 -20.58
CA THR A 237 -51.86 -8.81 -21.52
C THR A 237 -52.43 -10.21 -21.25
N SER A 238 -51.68 -11.08 -20.60
CA SER A 238 -52.03 -12.48 -20.29
C SER A 238 -51.24 -12.99 -19.07
N PRO A 239 -51.53 -12.48 -17.86
CA PRO A 239 -50.82 -12.87 -16.64
C PRO A 239 -51.07 -14.33 -16.29
N ALA A 240 -50.04 -15.00 -15.77
CA ALA A 240 -50.16 -16.37 -15.28
C ALA A 240 -51.10 -16.50 -14.07
N GLY A 241 -51.77 -17.64 -13.96
CA GLY A 241 -52.80 -17.87 -12.94
C GLY A 241 -52.28 -18.30 -11.57
N ASP A 242 -51.04 -18.77 -11.49
CA ASP A 242 -50.38 -19.17 -10.24
C ASP A 242 -49.18 -18.27 -9.93
N CYS A 243 -48.85 -18.19 -8.64
CA CYS A 243 -47.85 -17.25 -8.13
C CYS A 243 -46.43 -17.52 -8.67
N GLU A 244 -46.05 -18.79 -8.82
CA GLU A 244 -44.71 -19.18 -9.25
C GLU A 244 -44.49 -18.84 -10.72
N SER A 245 -45.47 -19.19 -11.57
CA SER A 245 -45.48 -18.82 -12.98
C SER A 245 -45.54 -17.31 -13.19
N ALA A 246 -46.31 -16.58 -12.37
CA ALA A 246 -46.40 -15.12 -12.45
C ALA A 246 -45.08 -14.44 -12.08
N LEU A 247 -44.37 -14.94 -11.07
CA LEU A 247 -43.04 -14.42 -10.70
C LEU A 247 -42.00 -14.70 -11.79
N SER A 248 -42.02 -15.89 -12.38
CA SER A 248 -41.14 -16.24 -13.50
C SER A 248 -41.41 -15.36 -14.72
N GLN A 249 -42.69 -15.17 -15.06
CA GLN A 249 -43.12 -14.28 -16.14
C GLN A 249 -42.64 -12.84 -15.91
N TYR A 250 -42.83 -12.29 -14.70
CA TYR A 250 -42.36 -10.96 -14.34
C TYR A 250 -40.85 -10.79 -14.56
N ASN A 251 -40.05 -11.71 -14.01
CA ASN A 251 -38.58 -11.61 -14.09
C ASN A 251 -38.07 -11.76 -15.53
N ASN A 252 -38.61 -12.72 -16.28
CA ASN A 252 -38.15 -13.02 -17.64
C ASN A 252 -38.59 -11.94 -18.63
N ASP A 253 -39.84 -11.50 -18.58
CA ASP A 253 -40.39 -10.51 -19.51
C ASP A 253 -39.66 -9.16 -19.35
N LEU A 254 -39.45 -8.71 -18.10
CA LEU A 254 -38.73 -7.46 -17.83
C LEU A 254 -37.25 -7.56 -18.18
N ALA A 255 -36.60 -8.69 -17.89
CA ALA A 255 -35.21 -8.90 -18.29
C ALA A 255 -35.05 -8.87 -19.81
N CYS A 256 -35.96 -9.51 -20.56
CA CYS A 256 -35.94 -9.56 -22.01
C CYS A 256 -36.11 -8.17 -22.65
N VAL A 257 -37.05 -7.36 -22.15
CA VAL A 257 -37.24 -5.99 -22.63
C VAL A 257 -36.02 -5.12 -22.29
N LEU A 258 -35.48 -5.27 -21.08
CA LEU A 258 -34.27 -4.55 -20.69
C LEU A 258 -33.03 -4.97 -21.52
N ASP A 259 -32.92 -6.25 -21.88
CA ASP A 259 -31.86 -6.79 -22.75
C ASP A 259 -31.97 -6.25 -24.17
N SER A 260 -33.19 -6.11 -24.68
CA SER A 260 -33.44 -5.57 -26.02
C SER A 260 -33.09 -4.09 -26.11
N HIS A 261 -33.43 -3.30 -25.08
CA HIS A 261 -33.25 -1.85 -25.07
C HIS A 261 -31.90 -1.38 -24.51
N ALA A 262 -31.28 -2.16 -23.64
CA ALA A 262 -29.99 -1.87 -23.02
C ALA A 262 -29.18 -3.15 -22.79
N PRO A 263 -28.68 -3.79 -23.87
CA PRO A 263 -27.93 -5.03 -23.75
C PRO A 263 -26.68 -4.84 -22.90
N MET A 264 -26.23 -5.93 -22.28
CA MET A 264 -25.01 -5.92 -21.47
C MET A 264 -23.77 -5.76 -22.37
N VAL A 265 -22.97 -4.74 -22.09
CA VAL A 265 -21.75 -4.40 -22.85
C VAL A 265 -20.53 -4.63 -21.97
N LYS A 266 -19.45 -5.17 -22.54
CA LYS A 266 -18.16 -5.36 -21.87
C LYS A 266 -17.18 -4.27 -22.28
N ARG A 267 -16.47 -3.66 -21.33
CA ARG A 267 -15.39 -2.69 -21.57
C ARG A 267 -14.19 -2.98 -20.70
#